data_AF-A0A0M8UCU2-F1
#
_entry.id   AF-A0A0M8UCU2-F1
#
_cell.length_a   1.000
_cell.length_b   1.000
_cell.length_c   1.000
_cell.angle_alpha   90.00
_cell.angle_beta   90.00
_cell.angle_gamma   90.00
#
_symmetry.space_group_name_H-M   'P 1'
#
loop_
_entity.id
_entity.type
_entity.pdbx_description
1 polymer ?
#
loop_
_entity_poly.entity_id
_entity_poly.type
_entity_poly.pdbx_seq_one_letter_code
_entity_poly.pdbx_strand_id
1 'polypeptide(L)'
;MTDHSATDDRECGAGTWMTPEEYGASRSAVWTAAVVLVTDTDGRILIQSVDYRADRLLPGGAIDAGEAPSAAAARELREELGVDGHYPRGLAVDWIPADTPGFPPEMRFPGEILHVYDGGTWTPDRIDAVRLPAQEITGIHFAEPADLPALMDPGDARRALSALRARINGSGAALLEDGRPTAPTALDRLGVLRARRIPQRGAWHGGPVPAQRPVRDLTGWLFAPDGRVLLLVARATGAAHLPPPAAATATGSAPLGYRHGEQGAHARVAARLTGLPPATDPAYARLLATPEQVRELSDWGPAGEDELAAVHAARARLGLPAPARSPLTELPEEGLRW
;
A
#
# COMPACT_ATOMS: atom_id res chain seq x y z
N MET A 1 -22.29 81.96 5.15
CA MET A 1 -23.27 81.41 6.10
C MET A 1 -23.21 79.89 5.93
N THR A 2 -22.26 79.23 6.61
CA THR A 2 -22.40 78.57 7.93
C THR A 2 -23.45 77.45 7.89
N ASP A 3 -23.14 76.16 7.81
CA ASP A 3 -22.30 75.25 8.65
C ASP A 3 -23.18 74.32 9.50
N HIS A 4 -22.68 73.09 9.64
CA HIS A 4 -23.01 72.00 10.55
C HIS A 4 -24.20 71.07 10.26
N SER A 5 -23.86 69.85 9.81
CA SER A 5 -24.06 68.67 10.66
C SER A 5 -23.08 67.55 10.28
N ALA A 6 -22.13 67.31 11.20
CA ALA A 6 -21.30 66.13 11.24
C ALA A 6 -22.15 64.90 11.60
N THR A 7 -21.93 63.78 10.92
CA THR A 7 -22.07 62.46 11.53
C THR A 7 -21.05 61.49 10.92
N ASP A 8 -20.02 61.26 11.72
CA ASP A 8 -19.60 59.91 12.11
C ASP A 8 -18.63 59.16 11.17
N ASP A 9 -17.44 59.74 11.00
CA ASP A 9 -16.20 58.97 10.84
C ASP A 9 -15.94 58.16 12.12
N ARG A 10 -16.74 57.11 12.34
CA ARG A 10 -16.44 56.09 13.35
C ARG A 10 -15.38 55.15 12.80
N GLU A 11 -14.16 55.40 13.26
CA GLU A 11 -13.22 54.37 13.72
C GLU A 11 -13.50 52.95 13.21
N CYS A 12 -13.12 52.66 11.96
CA CYS A 12 -12.75 51.30 11.61
C CYS A 12 -11.23 51.26 11.72
N GLY A 13 -10.74 50.74 12.85
CA GLY A 13 -9.33 50.71 13.22
C GLY A 13 -8.46 50.30 12.04
N ALA A 14 -7.36 51.04 11.85
CA ALA A 14 -6.32 50.72 10.89
C ALA A 14 -5.76 49.33 11.19
N GLY A 15 -6.36 48.29 10.62
CA GLY A 15 -5.72 47.01 10.48
C GLY A 15 -4.52 47.24 9.57
N THR A 16 -3.31 47.05 10.09
CA THR A 16 -2.10 47.08 9.28
C THR A 16 -2.18 45.92 8.30
N TRP A 17 -2.70 46.16 7.10
CA TRP A 17 -2.72 45.19 6.02
C TRP A 17 -1.27 44.95 5.58
N MET A 18 -0.77 43.71 5.73
CA MET A 18 0.52 43.32 5.15
C MET A 18 0.51 43.58 3.65
N THR A 19 1.60 44.12 3.12
CA THR A 19 1.83 44.16 1.67
C THR A 19 1.88 42.73 1.11
N PRO A 20 1.63 42.52 -0.21
CA PRO A 20 1.79 41.19 -0.80
C PRO A 20 3.18 40.58 -0.60
N GLU A 21 4.22 41.41 -0.54
CA GLU A 21 5.60 40.99 -0.26
C GLU A 21 5.76 40.52 1.19
N GLU A 22 5.30 41.31 2.17
CA GLU A 22 5.31 40.92 3.59
C GLU A 22 4.45 39.67 3.83
N TYR A 23 3.29 39.58 3.18
CA TYR A 23 2.44 38.40 3.22
C TYR A 23 3.16 37.17 2.65
N GLY A 24 3.82 37.31 1.50
CA GLY A 24 4.64 36.24 0.90
C GLY A 24 5.77 35.79 1.81
N ALA A 25 6.51 36.72 2.40
CA ALA A 25 7.58 36.45 3.35
C ALA A 25 7.08 35.82 4.67
N SER A 26 5.80 36.05 5.04
CA SER A 26 5.17 35.42 6.22
C SER A 26 4.78 33.96 6.00
N ARG A 27 4.77 33.48 4.75
CA ARG A 27 4.43 32.09 4.44
C ARG A 27 5.55 31.17 4.88
N SER A 28 5.19 30.04 5.48
CA SER A 28 6.16 28.99 5.79
C SER A 28 6.81 28.47 4.51
N ALA A 29 8.14 28.48 4.48
CA ALA A 29 8.93 27.73 3.51
C ALA A 29 9.04 26.27 3.97
N VAL A 30 8.98 25.34 3.03
CA VAL A 30 9.18 23.90 3.24
C VAL A 30 10.03 23.36 2.10
N TRP A 31 10.80 22.31 2.36
CA TRP A 31 11.39 21.54 1.28
C TRP A 31 10.33 20.66 0.62
N THR A 32 10.60 20.22 -0.60
CA THR A 32 9.68 19.37 -1.33
C THR A 32 10.43 18.29 -2.09
N ALA A 33 9.96 17.05 -2.00
CA ALA A 33 10.57 15.90 -2.64
C ALA A 33 9.50 15.00 -3.28
N ALA A 34 9.92 14.16 -4.22
CA ALA A 34 9.07 13.16 -4.85
C ALA A 34 9.81 11.83 -4.98
N VAL A 35 9.13 10.75 -4.56
CA VAL A 35 9.63 9.37 -4.67
C VAL A 35 8.62 8.47 -5.33
N VAL A 36 9.08 7.33 -5.83
CA VAL A 36 8.24 6.36 -6.55
C VAL A 36 8.29 4.98 -5.90
N LEU A 37 7.13 4.47 -5.52
CA LEU A 37 6.98 3.12 -5.00
C LEU A 37 6.72 2.15 -6.15
N VAL A 38 7.68 1.27 -6.39
CA VAL A 38 7.58 0.15 -7.33
C VAL A 38 7.52 -1.15 -6.54
N THR A 39 6.70 -2.10 -7.00
CA THR A 39 6.80 -3.49 -6.53
C THR A 39 7.30 -4.43 -7.61
N ASP A 40 7.84 -5.59 -7.27
CA ASP A 40 7.95 -6.70 -8.21
C ASP A 40 6.64 -7.52 -8.25
N THR A 41 6.67 -8.61 -9.02
CA THR A 41 5.54 -9.55 -9.17
C THR A 41 5.21 -10.32 -7.88
N ASP A 42 6.14 -10.35 -6.92
CA ASP A 42 5.96 -10.99 -5.61
C ASP A 42 5.47 -9.98 -4.56
N GLY A 43 5.31 -8.71 -4.96
CA GLY A 43 4.86 -7.62 -4.09
C GLY A 43 5.94 -7.10 -3.14
N ARG A 44 7.23 -7.37 -3.40
CA ARG A 44 8.37 -6.77 -2.71
C ARG A 44 8.58 -5.36 -3.22
N ILE A 45 9.08 -4.44 -2.39
CA ILE A 45 9.27 -3.02 -2.74
C ILE A 45 10.69 -2.80 -3.26
N LEU A 46 10.82 -2.07 -4.38
CA LEU A 46 12.09 -1.57 -4.88
C LEU A 46 12.70 -0.56 -3.90
N ILE A 47 13.91 -0.84 -3.44
CA ILE A 47 14.74 0.05 -2.64
C ILE A 47 16.13 0.17 -3.25
N GLN A 48 16.78 1.30 -3.01
CA GLN A 48 18.11 1.62 -3.53
C GLN A 48 19.14 1.73 -2.42
N SER A 49 20.37 1.33 -2.72
CA SER A 49 21.56 1.57 -1.91
C SER A 49 22.28 2.79 -2.47
N VAL A 50 22.76 3.67 -1.60
CA VAL A 50 23.55 4.85 -1.96
C VAL A 50 24.93 4.80 -1.30
N ASP A 51 25.91 5.56 -1.81
CA ASP A 51 27.28 5.56 -1.28
C ASP A 51 27.49 6.46 -0.05
N TYR A 52 26.57 7.39 0.22
CA TYR A 52 26.69 8.38 1.29
C TYR A 52 25.94 8.05 2.59
N ARG A 53 25.07 7.02 2.60
CA ARG A 53 24.40 6.54 3.83
C ARG A 53 24.15 5.03 3.80
N ALA A 54 24.01 4.46 5.00
CA ALA A 54 23.76 3.04 5.17
C ALA A 54 22.30 2.65 4.84
N ASP A 55 21.35 3.53 5.18
CA ASP A 55 19.93 3.29 4.96
C ASP A 55 19.59 3.22 3.46
N ARG A 56 18.55 2.44 3.16
CA ARG A 56 18.00 2.24 1.83
C ARG A 56 16.84 3.18 1.58
N LEU A 57 16.61 3.51 0.32
CA LEU A 57 15.65 4.54 -0.11
C LEU A 57 14.70 4.05 -1.16
N LEU A 58 13.53 4.68 -1.23
CA LEU A 58 12.75 4.64 -2.45
C LEU A 58 13.45 5.48 -3.54
N PRO A 59 13.31 5.12 -4.82
CA PRO A 59 13.73 5.97 -5.92
C PRO A 59 13.11 7.35 -5.85
N GLY A 60 13.90 8.40 -6.10
CA GLY A 60 13.42 9.78 -6.06
C GLY A 60 14.32 10.75 -5.32
N GLY A 61 13.91 12.00 -5.31
CA GLY A 61 14.75 13.09 -4.82
C GLY A 61 14.00 14.41 -4.67
N ALA A 62 14.77 15.48 -4.53
CA ALA A 62 14.25 16.83 -4.36
C ALA A 62 13.54 17.31 -5.64
N ILE A 63 12.54 18.16 -5.45
CA ILE A 63 11.84 18.84 -6.55
C ILE A 63 12.57 20.15 -6.83
N ASP A 64 12.93 20.39 -8.10
CA ASP A 64 13.60 21.60 -8.53
C ASP A 64 12.66 22.82 -8.54
N ALA A 65 13.24 24.02 -8.53
CA ALA A 65 12.48 25.26 -8.57
C ALA A 65 11.60 25.34 -9.83
N GLY A 66 10.29 25.45 -9.63
CA GLY A 66 9.30 25.51 -10.72
C GLY A 66 8.95 24.14 -11.33
N GLU A 67 9.52 23.05 -10.81
CA GLU A 67 9.24 21.69 -11.25
C GLU A 67 7.95 21.14 -10.61
N ALA A 68 7.18 20.38 -11.37
CA ALA A 68 6.01 19.67 -10.83
C ALA A 68 6.46 18.39 -10.09
N PRO A 69 5.84 18.00 -8.96
CA PRO A 69 6.26 16.80 -8.21
C PRO A 69 6.26 15.50 -9.04
N SER A 70 5.33 15.33 -9.97
CA SER A 70 5.30 14.17 -10.87
C SER A 70 6.37 14.22 -11.96
N ALA A 71 6.82 15.41 -12.34
CA ALA A 71 7.94 15.60 -13.25
C ALA A 71 9.27 15.28 -12.55
N ALA A 72 9.44 15.72 -11.30
CA ALA A 72 10.58 15.34 -10.47
C ALA A 72 10.68 13.82 -10.32
N ALA A 73 9.57 13.15 -9.96
CA ALA A 73 9.53 11.69 -9.90
C ALA A 73 9.98 11.00 -11.21
N ALA A 74 9.58 11.54 -12.37
CA ALA A 74 9.99 11.03 -13.68
C ALA A 74 11.46 11.32 -14.01
N ARG A 75 11.94 12.52 -13.68
CA ARG A 75 13.35 12.91 -13.84
C ARG A 75 14.25 12.00 -13.01
N GLU A 76 13.93 11.84 -11.72
CA GLU A 76 14.72 11.05 -10.78
C GLU A 76 14.78 9.57 -11.20
N LEU A 77 13.67 8.95 -11.62
CA LEU A 77 13.75 7.57 -12.11
C LEU A 77 14.62 7.40 -13.36
N ARG A 78 14.59 8.39 -14.25
CA ARG A 78 15.43 8.38 -15.44
C ARG A 78 16.90 8.54 -15.06
N GLU A 79 17.21 9.39 -14.09
CA GLU A 79 18.58 9.69 -13.64
C GLU A 79 19.17 8.58 -12.77
N GLU A 80 18.39 7.98 -11.88
CA GLU A 80 18.85 6.93 -10.97
C GLU A 80 18.84 5.53 -11.60
N LEU A 81 17.82 5.22 -12.42
CA LEU A 81 17.57 3.86 -12.91
C LEU A 81 17.60 3.72 -14.43
N GLY A 82 17.73 4.83 -15.17
CA GLY A 82 17.63 4.83 -16.64
C GLY A 82 16.23 4.47 -17.14
N VAL A 83 15.19 4.67 -16.32
CA VAL A 83 13.81 4.28 -16.63
C VAL A 83 12.95 5.51 -16.87
N ASP A 84 12.45 5.63 -18.09
CA ASP A 84 11.41 6.62 -18.39
C ASP A 84 10.06 6.17 -17.79
N GLY A 85 9.32 7.13 -17.25
CA GLY A 85 8.03 6.85 -16.61
C GLY A 85 7.09 8.05 -16.58
N HIS A 86 5.80 7.74 -16.49
CA HIS A 86 4.75 8.71 -16.21
C HIS A 86 3.94 8.21 -15.01
N TYR A 87 3.82 9.04 -13.98
CA TYR A 87 3.25 8.65 -12.69
C TYR A 87 2.01 9.49 -12.36
N PRO A 88 0.84 9.16 -12.93
CA PRO A 88 -0.37 9.96 -12.75
C PRO A 88 -1.03 9.76 -11.37
N ARG A 89 -0.63 8.73 -10.63
CA ARG A 89 -1.27 8.32 -9.37
C ARG A 89 -0.35 8.56 -8.17
N GLY A 90 -0.77 9.43 -7.28
CA GLY A 90 -0.18 9.56 -5.94
C GLY A 90 -0.68 8.46 -4.99
N LEU A 91 0.22 7.95 -4.16
CA LEU A 91 -0.05 7.00 -3.09
C LEU A 91 -0.01 7.64 -1.71
N ALA A 92 0.83 8.65 -1.51
CA ALA A 92 0.88 9.41 -0.28
C ALA A 92 1.41 10.84 -0.48
N VAL A 93 1.05 11.73 0.44
CA VAL A 93 1.72 13.02 0.67
C VAL A 93 2.04 13.07 2.16
N ASP A 94 3.32 13.22 2.50
CA ASP A 94 3.81 13.19 3.87
C ASP A 94 4.38 14.54 4.29
N TRP A 95 3.96 15.00 5.46
CA TRP A 95 4.60 16.11 6.16
C TRP A 95 5.70 15.59 7.08
N ILE A 96 6.93 16.02 6.83
CA ILE A 96 8.10 15.69 7.64
C ILE A 96 8.44 16.92 8.49
N PRO A 97 8.42 16.83 9.83
CA PRO A 97 8.60 17.99 10.69
C PRO A 97 10.07 18.45 10.76
N ALA A 98 10.29 19.74 11.01
CA ALA A 98 11.62 20.36 11.06
C ALA A 98 12.54 19.81 12.15
N ASP A 99 11.98 19.16 13.18
CA ASP A 99 12.72 18.51 14.27
C ASP A 99 13.06 17.03 13.97
N THR A 100 12.81 16.57 12.74
CA THR A 100 13.22 15.24 12.28
C THR A 100 14.74 15.07 12.44
N PRO A 101 15.20 14.03 13.16
CA PRO A 101 16.63 13.74 13.30
C PRO A 101 17.29 13.43 11.94
N GLY A 102 18.62 13.53 11.87
CA GLY A 102 19.39 13.18 10.67
C GLY A 102 19.68 14.36 9.74
N PHE A 103 19.13 15.54 10.02
CA PHE A 103 19.48 16.80 9.35
C PHE A 103 20.44 17.63 10.23
N PRO A 104 21.69 17.91 9.77
CA PRO A 104 22.60 18.80 10.46
C PRO A 104 21.98 20.19 10.70
N PRO A 105 22.17 20.83 11.86
CA PRO A 105 21.60 22.15 12.15
C PRO A 105 21.96 23.23 11.11
N GLU A 106 23.11 23.08 10.45
CA GLU A 106 23.59 23.97 9.40
C GLU A 106 22.71 23.94 8.15
N MET A 107 22.04 22.82 7.88
CA MET A 107 21.08 22.70 6.77
C MET A 107 19.82 23.51 7.01
N ARG A 108 19.52 23.89 8.27
CA ARG A 108 18.33 24.66 8.66
C ARG A 108 17.06 24.04 8.06
N PHE A 109 16.93 22.72 8.20
CA PHE A 109 15.82 21.96 7.64
C PHE A 109 14.48 22.55 8.12
N PRO A 110 13.65 23.09 7.21
CA PRO A 110 12.41 23.77 7.58
C PRO A 110 11.22 22.81 7.72
N GLY A 111 11.46 21.50 7.58
CA GLY A 111 10.43 20.49 7.30
C GLY A 111 10.27 20.29 5.79
N GLU A 112 9.59 19.21 5.41
CA GLU A 112 9.45 18.78 4.01
C GLU A 112 8.05 18.23 3.72
N ILE A 113 7.57 18.48 2.49
CA ILE A 113 6.43 17.78 1.91
C ILE A 113 6.94 16.78 0.87
N LEU A 114 6.72 15.50 1.13
CA LEU A 114 7.18 14.43 0.26
C LEU A 114 6.01 13.72 -0.43
N HIS A 115 6.06 13.66 -1.76
CA HIS A 115 5.08 13.00 -2.60
C HIS A 115 5.51 11.58 -2.94
N VAL A 116 4.66 10.58 -2.69
CA VAL A 116 4.91 9.19 -3.10
C VAL A 116 4.01 8.85 -4.28
N TYR A 117 4.60 8.46 -5.40
CA TYR A 117 3.89 8.06 -6.61
C TYR A 117 3.87 6.54 -6.83
N ASP A 118 2.84 6.06 -7.52
CA ASP A 118 2.72 4.65 -7.90
C ASP A 118 3.53 4.34 -9.16
N GLY A 119 4.64 3.61 -8.99
CA GLY A 119 5.48 3.12 -10.07
C GLY A 119 5.02 1.79 -10.68
N GLY A 120 3.93 1.23 -10.16
CA GLY A 120 3.35 -0.03 -10.62
C GLY A 120 4.14 -1.26 -10.19
N THR A 121 4.02 -2.32 -11.01
CA THR A 121 4.67 -3.60 -10.78
C THR A 121 5.62 -3.93 -11.92
N TRP A 122 6.87 -4.25 -11.59
CA TRP A 122 7.91 -4.58 -12.56
C TRP A 122 8.09 -6.09 -12.69
N THR A 123 8.22 -6.54 -13.94
CA THR A 123 8.54 -7.93 -14.28
C THR A 123 10.04 -8.20 -14.10
N PRO A 124 10.45 -9.47 -13.95
CA PRO A 124 11.86 -9.84 -13.94
C PRO A 124 12.64 -9.25 -15.12
N ASP A 125 12.10 -9.36 -16.34
CA ASP A 125 12.75 -8.81 -17.55
C ASP A 125 12.96 -7.29 -17.48
N ARG A 126 12.01 -6.55 -16.89
CA ARG A 126 12.15 -5.10 -16.70
C ARG A 126 13.22 -4.78 -15.65
N ILE A 127 13.27 -5.56 -14.58
CA ILE A 127 14.28 -5.40 -13.51
C ILE A 127 15.67 -5.67 -14.09
N ASP A 128 15.83 -6.74 -14.87
CA ASP A 128 17.10 -7.11 -15.52
C ASP A 128 17.55 -6.09 -16.58
N ALA A 129 16.62 -5.30 -17.11
CA ALA A 129 16.90 -4.23 -18.06
C ALA A 129 17.36 -2.92 -17.38
N VAL A 130 17.22 -2.77 -16.06
CA VAL A 130 17.65 -1.57 -15.33
C VAL A 130 19.14 -1.35 -15.51
N ARG A 131 19.53 -0.12 -15.82
CA ARG A 131 20.94 0.28 -15.93
C ARG A 131 21.12 1.50 -15.04
N LEU A 132 21.78 1.30 -13.90
CA LEU A 132 22.13 2.37 -12.99
C LEU A 132 23.14 3.28 -13.69
N PRO A 133 22.84 4.55 -13.94
CA PRO A 133 23.84 5.50 -14.38
C PRO A 133 24.94 5.62 -13.31
N ALA A 134 26.15 6.00 -13.71
CA ALA A 134 27.33 6.05 -12.83
C ALA A 134 27.26 7.25 -11.84
N GLN A 135 26.24 7.24 -10.97
CA GLN A 135 26.00 8.23 -9.94
C GLN A 135 25.75 7.52 -8.59
N GLU A 136 25.38 8.29 -7.55
CA GLU A 136 25.30 7.96 -6.12
C GLU A 136 24.64 6.61 -5.76
N ILE A 137 23.87 6.01 -6.68
CA ILE A 137 23.21 4.72 -6.52
C ILE A 137 24.18 3.55 -6.76
N THR A 138 24.41 2.78 -5.70
CA THR A 138 25.34 1.63 -5.72
C THR A 138 24.65 0.29 -5.98
N GLY A 139 23.32 0.24 -5.92
CA GLY A 139 22.56 -0.97 -6.23
C GLY A 139 21.06 -0.85 -5.97
N ILE A 140 20.28 -1.76 -6.57
CA ILE A 140 18.85 -1.89 -6.32
C ILE A 140 18.49 -3.26 -5.78
N HIS A 141 17.47 -3.30 -4.91
CA HIS A 141 16.97 -4.52 -4.29
C HIS A 141 15.45 -4.48 -4.18
N PHE A 142 14.82 -5.65 -4.22
CA PHE A 142 13.40 -5.79 -3.91
C PHE A 142 13.24 -6.43 -2.54
N ALA A 143 12.79 -5.65 -1.56
CA ALA A 143 12.67 -6.05 -0.16
C ALA A 143 11.23 -6.43 0.20
N GLU A 144 11.08 -7.45 1.05
CA GLU A 144 9.77 -7.73 1.65
C GLU A 144 9.35 -6.52 2.50
N PRO A 145 8.09 -6.05 2.41
CA PRO A 145 7.64 -4.87 3.16
C PRO A 145 7.93 -4.91 4.67
N ALA A 146 7.86 -6.11 5.26
CA ALA A 146 8.15 -6.32 6.67
C ALA A 146 9.62 -6.07 7.06
N ASP A 147 10.54 -6.11 6.11
CA ASP A 147 11.97 -5.89 6.35
C ASP A 147 12.34 -4.40 6.26
N LEU A 148 11.48 -3.54 5.70
CA LEU A 148 11.77 -2.10 5.52
C LEU A 148 12.19 -1.38 6.80
N PRO A 149 11.58 -1.63 7.99
CA PRO A 149 12.02 -0.99 9.23
C PRO A 149 13.47 -1.32 9.65
N ALA A 150 14.06 -2.38 9.10
CA ALA A 150 15.46 -2.75 9.34
C ALA A 150 16.41 -2.26 8.23
N LEU A 151 15.86 -1.74 7.12
CA LEU A 151 16.62 -1.36 5.93
C LEU A 151 16.61 0.15 5.66
N MET A 152 15.62 0.88 6.15
CA MET A 152 15.41 2.31 5.87
C MET A 152 15.39 3.12 7.16
N ASP A 153 15.55 4.44 7.04
CA ASP A 153 15.22 5.36 8.14
C ASP A 153 13.77 5.11 8.63
N PRO A 154 13.49 5.19 9.94
CA PRO A 154 12.15 4.91 10.47
C PRO A 154 11.02 5.71 9.84
N GLY A 155 11.24 6.96 9.44
CA GLY A 155 10.24 7.80 8.76
C GLY A 155 9.95 7.28 7.35
N ASP A 156 11.00 6.98 6.59
CA ASP A 156 10.90 6.43 5.24
C ASP A 156 10.22 5.06 5.22
N ALA A 157 10.56 4.18 6.16
CA ALA A 157 9.93 2.86 6.30
C ALA A 157 8.42 2.98 6.58
N ARG A 158 8.03 3.88 7.49
CA ARG A 158 6.60 4.14 7.78
C ARG A 158 5.87 4.65 6.54
N ARG A 159 6.45 5.63 5.85
CA ARG A 159 5.90 6.23 4.63
C ARG A 159 5.71 5.19 3.52
N ALA A 160 6.73 4.38 3.24
CA ALA A 160 6.67 3.34 2.23
C ALA A 160 5.58 2.29 2.53
N LEU A 161 5.47 1.85 3.79
CA LEU A 161 4.43 0.93 4.22
C LEU A 161 3.02 1.53 4.09
N SER A 162 2.84 2.80 4.49
CA SER A 162 1.54 3.48 4.36
C SER A 162 1.17 3.72 2.89
N ALA A 163 2.12 4.08 2.03
CA ALA A 163 1.89 4.21 0.59
C ALA A 163 1.50 2.86 -0.05
N LEU A 164 2.16 1.76 0.32
CA LEU A 164 1.79 0.42 -0.15
C LEU A 164 0.39 0.01 0.35
N ARG A 165 0.06 0.28 1.62
CA ARG A 165 -1.30 0.02 2.14
C ARG A 165 -2.35 0.85 1.43
N ALA A 166 -2.08 2.12 1.13
CA ALA A 166 -2.98 2.99 0.37
C ALA A 166 -3.19 2.46 -1.07
N ARG A 167 -2.11 2.01 -1.73
CA ARG A 167 -2.17 1.32 -3.02
C ARG A 167 -3.11 0.11 -2.93
N ILE A 168 -2.85 -0.80 -1.99
CA ILE A 168 -3.61 -2.04 -1.79
C ILE A 168 -5.08 -1.73 -1.50
N ASN A 169 -5.36 -0.86 -0.53
CA ASN A 169 -6.70 -0.50 -0.10
C ASN A 169 -7.53 0.11 -1.23
N GLY A 170 -6.93 0.92 -2.10
CA GLY A 170 -7.66 1.55 -3.21
C GLY A 170 -8.53 2.74 -2.78
N SER A 171 -8.23 3.37 -1.64
CA SER A 171 -8.92 4.56 -1.11
C SER A 171 -8.41 5.90 -1.65
N GLY A 172 -7.43 5.90 -2.57
CA GLY A 172 -6.71 7.10 -2.99
C GLY A 172 -5.42 7.33 -2.17
N ALA A 173 -4.80 8.49 -2.34
CA ALA A 173 -3.56 8.83 -1.66
C ALA A 173 -3.78 9.03 -0.16
N ALA A 174 -2.84 8.55 0.67
CA ALA A 174 -2.84 8.79 2.10
C ALA A 174 -2.21 10.15 2.42
N LEU A 175 -2.83 10.91 3.32
CA LEU A 175 -2.20 12.07 3.95
C LEU A 175 -1.48 11.60 5.20
N LEU A 176 -0.19 11.89 5.30
CA LEU A 176 0.68 11.41 6.35
C LEU A 176 1.31 12.57 7.13
N GLU A 177 1.53 12.35 8.42
CA GLU A 177 2.36 13.18 9.29
C GLU A 177 3.46 12.28 9.88
N ASP A 178 4.72 12.59 9.57
CA ASP A 178 5.89 11.80 9.95
C ASP A 178 5.72 10.31 9.60
N GLY A 179 5.25 10.06 8.38
CA GLY A 179 4.98 8.73 7.83
C GLY A 179 3.75 8.02 8.43
N ARG A 180 2.95 8.67 9.30
CA ARG A 180 1.75 8.09 9.91
C ARG A 180 0.47 8.64 9.27
N PRO A 181 -0.50 7.78 8.91
CA PRO A 181 -1.73 8.25 8.26
C PRO A 181 -2.61 9.03 9.23
N THR A 182 -3.08 10.20 8.78
CA THR A 182 -4.02 11.05 9.54
C THR A 182 -5.44 10.47 9.59
N ALA A 183 -5.78 9.63 8.61
CA ALA A 183 -7.02 8.86 8.54
C ALA A 183 -6.71 7.36 8.30
N PRO A 184 -6.31 6.60 9.34
CA PRO A 184 -5.86 5.22 9.18
C PRO A 184 -6.98 4.27 8.70
N THR A 185 -6.68 3.50 7.66
CA THR A 185 -7.56 2.44 7.14
C THR A 185 -7.52 1.19 8.03
N ALA A 186 -8.32 0.17 7.71
CA ALA A 186 -8.23 -1.12 8.40
C ALA A 186 -6.83 -1.75 8.27
N LEU A 187 -6.17 -1.60 7.11
CA LEU A 187 -4.82 -2.12 6.89
C LEU A 187 -3.79 -1.44 7.79
N ASP A 188 -3.94 -0.13 8.01
CA ASP A 188 -3.04 0.64 8.88
C ASP A 188 -3.22 0.25 10.35
N ARG A 189 -4.48 0.21 10.83
CA ARG A 189 -4.81 -0.13 12.22
C ARG A 189 -4.36 -1.55 12.59
N LEU A 190 -4.52 -2.49 11.66
CA LEU A 190 -4.14 -3.89 11.85
C LEU A 190 -2.65 -4.14 11.61
N GLY A 191 -1.88 -3.12 11.21
CA GLY A 191 -0.44 -3.26 10.97
C GLY A 191 -0.12 -4.23 9.85
N VAL A 192 -0.96 -4.31 8.82
CA VAL A 192 -0.80 -5.26 7.72
C VAL A 192 0.55 -5.06 7.01
N LEU A 193 1.23 -6.15 6.65
CA LEU A 193 2.60 -6.16 6.11
C LEU A 193 3.73 -5.82 7.12
N ARG A 194 3.46 -5.78 8.43
CA ARG A 194 4.53 -5.72 9.45
C ARG A 194 5.20 -7.07 9.68
N ALA A 195 4.46 -8.16 9.51
CA ALA A 195 5.01 -9.49 9.48
C ALA A 195 5.34 -9.89 8.05
N ARG A 196 6.49 -10.54 7.89
CA ARG A 196 6.92 -11.10 6.60
C ARG A 196 5.83 -12.06 6.10
N ARG A 197 5.39 -11.87 4.86
CA ARG A 197 4.42 -12.78 4.22
C ARG A 197 5.04 -14.17 4.10
N ILE A 198 4.22 -15.20 4.28
CA ILE A 198 4.64 -16.60 4.16
C ILE A 198 4.63 -16.96 2.68
N PRO A 199 5.79 -17.25 2.05
CA PRO A 199 5.84 -17.59 0.65
C PRO A 199 5.05 -18.87 0.36
N GLN A 200 4.06 -18.79 -0.53
CA GLN A 200 3.28 -19.93 -1.00
C GLN A 200 3.90 -20.48 -2.29
N ARG A 201 5.18 -20.86 -2.22
CA ARG A 201 5.94 -21.35 -3.40
C ARG A 201 5.39 -22.67 -3.93
N GLY A 202 5.63 -22.92 -5.21
CA GLY A 202 5.20 -24.12 -5.91
C GLY A 202 4.23 -23.82 -7.05
N ALA A 203 4.20 -24.70 -8.05
CA ALA A 203 3.29 -24.57 -9.18
C ALA A 203 1.83 -24.72 -8.73
N TRP A 204 0.96 -23.95 -9.38
CA TRP A 204 -0.48 -24.08 -9.21
C TRP A 204 -1.00 -25.28 -10.01
N HIS A 205 -1.87 -26.08 -9.39
CA HIS A 205 -2.56 -27.20 -10.04
C HIS A 205 -4.07 -27.03 -9.88
N GLY A 206 -4.78 -26.93 -11.00
CA GLY A 206 -6.25 -26.87 -11.00
C GLY A 206 -6.88 -28.22 -10.66
N GLY A 207 -8.03 -28.19 -9.98
CA GLY A 207 -8.80 -29.39 -9.62
C GLY A 207 -8.44 -30.00 -8.27
N PRO A 208 -8.98 -31.19 -7.94
CA PRO A 208 -8.78 -31.80 -6.63
C PRO A 208 -7.35 -32.32 -6.44
N VAL A 209 -6.90 -32.36 -5.18
CA VAL A 209 -5.64 -33.01 -4.81
C VAL A 209 -5.72 -34.51 -5.14
N PRO A 210 -4.72 -35.10 -5.83
CA PRO A 210 -4.67 -36.54 -6.09
C PRO A 210 -4.71 -37.36 -4.80
N ALA A 211 -5.47 -38.46 -4.79
CA ALA A 211 -5.74 -39.26 -3.58
C ALA A 211 -4.49 -39.76 -2.84
N GLN A 212 -3.37 -39.95 -3.54
CA GLN A 212 -2.11 -40.43 -2.96
C GLN A 212 -1.29 -39.33 -2.27
N ARG A 213 -1.71 -38.05 -2.35
CA ARG A 213 -0.95 -36.93 -1.78
C ARG A 213 -1.56 -36.48 -0.45
N PRO A 214 -0.73 -36.30 0.61
CA PRO A 214 -1.22 -35.74 1.86
C PRO A 214 -1.63 -34.29 1.67
N VAL A 215 -2.82 -33.94 2.19
CA VAL A 215 -3.29 -32.55 2.27
C VAL A 215 -2.79 -31.95 3.58
N ARG A 216 -1.99 -30.89 3.49
CA ARG A 216 -1.40 -30.23 4.66
C ARG A 216 -2.37 -29.23 5.28
N ASP A 217 -3.01 -28.44 4.43
CA ASP A 217 -4.06 -27.51 4.81
C ASP A 217 -5.12 -27.39 3.70
N LEU A 218 -6.27 -26.84 4.09
CA LEU A 218 -7.38 -26.51 3.22
C LEU A 218 -7.88 -25.12 3.57
N THR A 219 -7.74 -24.19 2.62
CA THR A 219 -8.24 -22.82 2.76
C THR A 219 -9.24 -22.48 1.66
N GLY A 220 -10.10 -21.50 1.93
CA GLY A 220 -11.26 -21.18 1.11
C GLY A 220 -11.22 -19.77 0.55
N TRP A 221 -11.44 -19.66 -0.74
CA TRP A 221 -11.91 -18.45 -1.40
C TRP A 221 -13.42 -18.34 -1.18
N LEU A 222 -13.79 -17.76 -0.05
CA LEU A 222 -15.18 -17.64 0.37
C LEU A 222 -15.73 -16.28 -0.10
N PHE A 223 -16.55 -16.31 -1.14
CA PHE A 223 -17.03 -15.10 -1.79
C PHE A 223 -18.32 -14.57 -1.16
N ALA A 224 -18.33 -13.28 -0.79
CA ALA A 224 -19.53 -12.52 -0.48
C ALA A 224 -20.38 -12.30 -1.76
N PRO A 225 -21.68 -11.94 -1.63
CA PRO A 225 -22.56 -11.74 -2.77
C PRO A 225 -22.09 -10.69 -3.79
N ASP A 226 -21.28 -9.73 -3.36
CA ASP A 226 -20.69 -8.68 -4.21
C ASP A 226 -19.42 -9.14 -4.95
N GLY A 227 -19.02 -10.40 -4.79
CA GLY A 227 -17.85 -10.98 -5.44
C GLY A 227 -16.52 -10.71 -4.73
N ARG A 228 -16.51 -9.96 -3.62
CA ARG A 228 -15.35 -9.87 -2.72
C ARG A 228 -15.22 -11.14 -1.90
N VAL A 229 -14.06 -11.33 -1.29
CA VAL A 229 -13.69 -12.54 -0.56
C VAL A 229 -13.39 -12.23 0.89
N LEU A 230 -13.74 -13.16 1.77
CA LEU A 230 -13.40 -13.10 3.18
C LEU A 230 -11.91 -13.32 3.37
N LEU A 231 -11.28 -12.39 4.08
CA LEU A 231 -9.90 -12.41 4.50
C LEU A 231 -9.82 -12.34 6.02
N LEU A 232 -8.94 -13.15 6.62
CA LEU A 232 -8.61 -13.04 8.04
C LEU A 232 -7.28 -12.28 8.18
N VAL A 233 -7.23 -11.32 9.09
CA VAL A 233 -6.01 -10.59 9.42
C VAL A 233 -5.69 -10.80 10.90
N ALA A 234 -4.54 -11.41 11.19
CA ALA A 234 -4.11 -11.63 12.56
C ALA A 234 -3.80 -10.29 13.23
N ARG A 235 -4.55 -9.92 14.28
CA ARG A 235 -4.42 -8.62 14.97
C ARG A 235 -3.03 -8.42 15.59
N ALA A 236 -2.37 -9.50 16.01
CA ALA A 236 -1.06 -9.45 16.64
C ALA A 236 0.09 -9.16 15.66
N THR A 237 -0.04 -9.57 14.40
CA THR A 237 1.07 -9.56 13.43
C THR A 237 0.75 -8.78 12.15
N GLY A 238 -0.53 -8.52 11.87
CA GLY A 238 -1.00 -7.99 10.60
C GLY A 238 -0.93 -8.98 9.44
N ALA A 239 -0.70 -10.27 9.71
CA ALA A 239 -0.61 -11.30 8.68
C ALA A 239 -1.99 -11.60 8.09
N ALA A 240 -2.08 -11.64 6.76
CA ALA A 240 -3.30 -11.90 6.02
C ALA A 240 -3.39 -13.38 5.62
N HIS A 241 -4.57 -13.98 5.80
CA HIS A 241 -4.81 -15.40 5.56
C HIS A 241 -6.18 -15.64 4.94
N LEU A 242 -6.24 -16.59 4.01
CA LEU A 242 -7.51 -17.18 3.60
C LEU A 242 -8.06 -18.04 4.76
N PRO A 243 -9.36 -17.95 5.07
CA PRO A 243 -9.97 -18.75 6.12
C PRO A 243 -10.06 -20.24 5.74
N PRO A 244 -10.14 -21.17 6.71
CA PRO A 244 -10.59 -22.52 6.41
C PRO A 244 -12.08 -22.50 5.99
N PRO A 245 -12.55 -23.46 5.16
CA PRO A 245 -13.94 -23.45 4.68
C PRO A 245 -14.99 -23.52 5.79
N ALA A 246 -14.64 -24.12 6.94
CA ALA A 246 -15.50 -24.23 8.11
C ALA A 246 -15.66 -22.92 8.90
N ALA A 247 -14.88 -21.87 8.60
CA ALA A 247 -14.97 -20.58 9.29
C ALA A 247 -16.26 -19.80 8.99
N ALA A 248 -17.02 -20.21 7.97
CA ALA A 248 -18.24 -19.55 7.55
C ALA A 248 -19.28 -20.54 7.04
N THR A 249 -20.53 -20.08 7.01
CA THR A 249 -21.59 -20.80 6.31
C THR A 249 -21.47 -20.47 4.83
N ALA A 250 -21.22 -21.49 4.01
CA ALA A 250 -21.05 -21.35 2.58
C ALA A 250 -21.78 -22.46 1.81
N THR A 251 -22.12 -22.17 0.56
CA THR A 251 -22.79 -23.10 -0.36
C THR A 251 -22.01 -23.20 -1.67
N GLY A 252 -22.26 -24.28 -2.42
CA GLY A 252 -21.59 -24.50 -3.71
C GLY A 252 -20.08 -24.70 -3.56
N SER A 253 -19.62 -25.23 -2.42
CA SER A 253 -18.19 -25.48 -2.19
C SER A 253 -17.67 -26.49 -3.21
N ALA A 254 -16.62 -26.09 -3.94
CA ALA A 254 -15.97 -26.95 -4.93
C ALA A 254 -14.44 -26.83 -4.81
N PRO A 255 -13.69 -27.92 -5.07
CA PRO A 255 -12.24 -27.85 -5.24
C PRO A 255 -11.88 -26.81 -6.30
N LEU A 256 -10.96 -25.92 -5.94
CA LEU A 256 -10.42 -24.92 -6.84
C LEU A 256 -9.11 -25.43 -7.47
N GLY A 257 -8.22 -25.92 -6.61
CA GLY A 257 -6.87 -26.29 -6.98
C GLY A 257 -6.02 -26.47 -5.73
N TYR A 258 -4.72 -26.62 -5.93
CA TYR A 258 -3.78 -26.76 -4.84
C TYR A 258 -2.36 -26.40 -5.30
N ARG A 259 -1.48 -26.14 -4.33
CA ARG A 259 -0.04 -25.97 -4.53
C ARG A 259 0.72 -27.11 -3.87
N HIS A 260 1.83 -27.54 -4.46
CA HIS A 260 2.74 -28.48 -3.80
C HIS A 260 3.73 -27.73 -2.92
N GLY A 261 3.72 -28.04 -1.63
CA GLY A 261 4.81 -27.75 -0.71
C GLY A 261 5.66 -29.00 -0.45
N GLU A 262 6.80 -28.82 0.21
CA GLU A 262 7.71 -29.91 0.59
C GLU A 262 7.01 -30.95 1.50
N GLN A 263 6.04 -30.52 2.31
CA GLN A 263 5.34 -31.36 3.30
C GLN A 263 3.94 -31.81 2.86
N GLY A 264 3.52 -31.54 1.63
CA GLY A 264 2.21 -31.93 1.11
C GLY A 264 1.51 -30.85 0.29
N ALA A 265 0.24 -31.12 -0.06
CA ALA A 265 -0.56 -30.21 -0.85
C ALA A 265 -1.28 -29.17 0.02
N HIS A 266 -1.19 -27.90 -0.36
CA HIS A 266 -1.96 -26.79 0.20
C HIS A 266 -3.21 -26.61 -0.66
N ALA A 267 -4.34 -27.15 -0.22
CA ALA A 267 -5.56 -27.21 -1.01
C ALA A 267 -6.34 -25.90 -0.93
N ARG A 268 -7.05 -25.59 -2.01
CA ARG A 268 -7.95 -24.45 -2.14
C ARG A 268 -9.33 -24.92 -2.57
N VAL A 269 -10.35 -24.34 -1.96
CA VAL A 269 -11.74 -24.44 -2.43
C VAL A 269 -12.29 -23.06 -2.71
N ALA A 270 -13.35 -23.00 -3.49
CA ALA A 270 -14.14 -21.80 -3.69
C ALA A 270 -15.59 -22.08 -3.30
N ALA A 271 -16.22 -21.14 -2.60
CA ALA A 271 -17.61 -21.27 -2.19
C ALA A 271 -18.27 -19.90 -2.05
N ARG A 272 -19.60 -19.85 -2.12
CA ARG A 272 -20.38 -18.64 -1.89
C ARG A 272 -20.77 -18.55 -0.41
N LEU A 273 -20.39 -17.46 0.25
CA LEU A 273 -20.81 -17.13 1.61
C LEU A 273 -22.31 -16.87 1.67
N THR A 274 -22.96 -17.47 2.65
CA THR A 274 -24.37 -17.21 3.01
C THR A 274 -24.50 -16.68 4.44
N GLY A 275 -23.46 -16.84 5.25
CA GLY A 275 -23.38 -16.18 6.54
C GLY A 275 -22.03 -16.37 7.23
N LEU A 276 -21.77 -15.47 8.17
CA LEU A 276 -20.69 -15.56 9.13
C LEU A 276 -21.27 -15.74 10.53
N PRO A 277 -20.85 -16.77 11.28
CA PRO A 277 -21.16 -16.84 12.70
C PRO A 277 -20.49 -15.66 13.44
N PRO A 278 -20.88 -15.39 14.70
CA PRO A 278 -20.10 -14.51 15.56
C PRO A 278 -18.63 -14.91 15.57
N ALA A 279 -17.72 -13.92 15.61
CA ALA A 279 -16.29 -14.18 15.69
C ALA A 279 -16.00 -14.93 17.00
N THR A 280 -15.48 -16.14 16.88
CA THR A 280 -15.11 -16.96 18.03
C THR A 280 -13.64 -16.82 18.41
N ASP A 281 -12.81 -16.33 17.48
CA ASP A 281 -11.38 -16.10 17.69
C ASP A 281 -11.07 -14.60 17.64
N PRO A 282 -10.83 -13.94 18.79
CA PRO A 282 -10.52 -12.52 18.85
C PRO A 282 -9.14 -12.19 18.26
N ALA A 283 -8.30 -13.20 17.97
CA ALA A 283 -6.98 -12.99 17.37
C ALA A 283 -7.05 -12.49 15.92
N TYR A 284 -8.21 -12.60 15.26
CA TYR A 284 -8.37 -12.23 13.86
C TYR A 284 -9.45 -11.17 13.64
N ALA A 285 -9.11 -10.16 12.84
CA ALA A 285 -10.10 -9.31 12.19
C ALA A 285 -10.59 -9.98 10.90
N ARG A 286 -11.86 -9.74 10.53
CA ARG A 286 -12.47 -10.24 9.29
C ARG A 286 -12.66 -9.10 8.33
N LEU A 287 -12.12 -9.22 7.11
CA LEU A 287 -12.22 -8.19 6.09
C LEU A 287 -12.83 -8.78 4.81
N LEU A 288 -13.50 -7.92 4.02
CA LEU A 288 -13.81 -8.20 2.62
C LEU A 288 -12.83 -7.45 1.71
N ALA A 289 -12.23 -8.19 0.79
CA ALA A 289 -11.27 -7.70 -0.19
C ALA A 289 -11.59 -8.26 -1.59
N THR A 290 -11.17 -7.57 -2.64
CA THR A 290 -11.18 -8.17 -3.99
C THR A 290 -10.14 -9.31 -4.07
N PRO A 291 -10.33 -10.30 -4.98
CA PRO A 291 -9.33 -11.34 -5.21
C PRO A 291 -7.91 -10.82 -5.45
N GLU A 292 -7.79 -9.70 -6.18
CA GLU A 292 -6.55 -9.00 -6.48
C GLU A 292 -5.89 -8.43 -5.22
N GLN A 293 -6.68 -7.80 -4.33
CA GLN A 293 -6.19 -7.29 -3.05
C GLN A 293 -5.71 -8.44 -2.14
N VAL A 294 -6.42 -9.58 -2.11
CA VAL A 294 -5.95 -10.75 -1.33
C VAL A 294 -4.61 -11.25 -1.85
N ARG A 295 -4.42 -11.26 -3.17
CA ARG A 295 -3.13 -11.63 -3.76
C ARG A 295 -2.04 -10.64 -3.41
N GLU A 296 -2.27 -9.33 -3.50
CA GLU A 296 -1.27 -8.31 -3.12
C GLU A 296 -0.87 -8.39 -1.63
N LEU A 297 -1.78 -8.87 -0.78
CA LEU A 297 -1.56 -9.11 0.64
C LEU A 297 -0.86 -10.45 0.95
N SER A 298 -0.67 -11.29 -0.06
CA SER A 298 -0.05 -12.60 0.05
C SER A 298 1.26 -12.66 -0.74
N ASP A 299 2.17 -13.57 -0.35
CA ASP A 299 3.34 -13.87 -1.18
C ASP A 299 3.08 -15.19 -1.91
N TRP A 300 2.46 -15.10 -3.10
CA TRP A 300 2.14 -16.27 -3.93
C TRP A 300 3.14 -16.55 -5.03
N GLY A 301 4.14 -15.69 -5.18
CA GLY A 301 5.04 -15.74 -6.32
C GLY A 301 4.33 -15.73 -7.68
N PRO A 302 5.02 -16.17 -8.75
CA PRO A 302 4.49 -16.19 -10.11
C PRO A 302 3.22 -17.04 -10.28
N ALA A 303 3.12 -18.17 -9.57
CA ALA A 303 1.95 -19.05 -9.60
C ALA A 303 0.68 -18.40 -9.01
N GLY A 304 0.81 -17.24 -8.35
CA GLY A 304 -0.31 -16.41 -7.93
C GLY A 304 -1.23 -15.96 -9.07
N GLU A 305 -0.69 -15.75 -10.27
CA GLU A 305 -1.50 -15.42 -11.46
C GLU A 305 -2.43 -16.57 -11.84
N ASP A 306 -1.91 -17.80 -11.91
CA ASP A 306 -2.68 -18.97 -12.29
C ASP A 306 -3.77 -19.31 -11.25
N GLU A 307 -3.44 -19.16 -9.97
CA GLU A 307 -4.43 -19.28 -8.89
C GLU A 307 -5.51 -18.21 -9.03
N LEU A 308 -5.14 -16.94 -9.23
CA LEU A 308 -6.09 -15.84 -9.38
C LEU A 308 -7.01 -16.05 -10.60
N ALA A 309 -6.48 -16.54 -11.73
CA ALA A 309 -7.30 -16.92 -12.89
C ALA A 309 -8.33 -18.01 -12.54
N ALA A 310 -7.92 -19.04 -11.78
CA ALA A 310 -8.84 -20.07 -11.30
C ALA A 310 -9.92 -19.49 -10.36
N VAL A 311 -9.55 -18.55 -9.49
CA VAL A 311 -10.46 -17.85 -8.56
C VAL A 311 -11.52 -17.08 -9.34
N HIS A 312 -11.14 -16.36 -10.40
CA HIS A 312 -12.09 -15.65 -11.27
C HIS A 312 -13.03 -16.62 -12.00
N ALA A 313 -12.52 -17.73 -12.51
CA ALA A 313 -13.36 -18.76 -13.13
C ALA A 313 -14.34 -19.39 -12.13
N ALA A 314 -13.93 -19.61 -10.88
CA ALA A 314 -14.79 -20.10 -9.82
C ALA A 314 -15.88 -19.08 -9.43
N ARG A 315 -15.51 -17.80 -9.27
CA ARG A 315 -16.46 -16.70 -9.02
C ARG A 315 -17.55 -16.65 -10.09
N ALA A 316 -17.16 -16.75 -11.37
CA ALA A 316 -18.10 -16.76 -12.49
C ALA A 316 -19.04 -17.98 -12.44
N ARG A 317 -18.52 -19.18 -12.13
CA ARG A 317 -19.35 -20.40 -11.94
C ARG A 317 -20.35 -20.28 -10.79
N LEU A 318 -20.00 -19.53 -9.73
CA LEU A 318 -20.89 -19.23 -8.60
C LEU A 318 -21.94 -18.15 -8.93
N GLY A 319 -21.93 -17.58 -10.14
CA GLY A 319 -22.85 -16.53 -10.57
C GLY A 319 -22.63 -15.20 -9.84
N LEU A 320 -21.39 -14.92 -9.43
CA LEU A 320 -21.04 -13.73 -8.66
C LEU A 320 -20.40 -12.65 -9.55
N PRO A 321 -20.69 -11.35 -9.30
CA PRO A 321 -20.17 -10.26 -10.11
C PRO A 321 -18.66 -10.09 -9.92
N ALA A 322 -18.02 -9.37 -10.86
CA ALA A 322 -16.66 -8.89 -10.65
C ALA A 322 -16.69 -7.67 -9.72
N PRO A 323 -16.07 -7.72 -8.52
CA PRO A 323 -16.05 -6.57 -7.65
C PRO A 323 -15.13 -5.48 -8.24
N ALA A 324 -15.57 -4.23 -8.19
CA ALA A 324 -14.66 -3.12 -8.41
C ALA A 324 -13.65 -3.03 -7.25
N ARG A 325 -12.42 -2.59 -7.55
CA ARG A 325 -11.42 -2.33 -6.51
C ARG A 325 -11.92 -1.19 -5.63
N SER A 326 -12.11 -1.47 -4.35
CA SER A 326 -12.59 -0.54 -3.34
C SER A 326 -11.83 -0.76 -2.02
N PRO A 327 -11.91 0.20 -1.07
CA PRO A 327 -11.41 0.01 0.29
C PRO A 327 -11.86 -1.33 0.89
N LEU A 328 -10.95 -2.00 1.60
CA LEU A 328 -11.31 -3.22 2.32
C LEU A 328 -12.32 -2.87 3.42
N THR A 329 -13.32 -3.74 3.60
CA THR A 329 -14.37 -3.53 4.59
C THR A 329 -14.16 -4.47 5.76
N GLU A 330 -13.95 -3.91 6.96
CA GLU A 330 -13.94 -4.68 8.21
C GLU A 330 -15.38 -5.12 8.53
N LEU A 331 -15.53 -6.41 8.83
CA LEU A 331 -16.83 -7.03 9.10
C LEU A 331 -17.13 -7.04 10.60
N PRO A 332 -18.41 -6.90 11.00
CA PRO A 332 -18.83 -6.89 12.41
C PRO A 332 -18.44 -8.19 13.13
N GLU A 333 -18.20 -8.13 14.44
CA GLU A 333 -17.84 -9.30 15.25
C GLU A 333 -19.05 -10.18 15.57
N GLU A 334 -20.25 -9.61 15.59
CA GLU A 334 -21.52 -10.26 15.95
C GLU A 334 -21.98 -11.29 14.90
N GLY A 335 -21.32 -11.34 13.75
CA GLY A 335 -21.69 -12.18 12.61
C GLY A 335 -22.58 -11.44 11.61
N LEU A 336 -22.81 -12.08 10.47
CA LEU A 336 -23.53 -11.49 9.35
C LEU A 336 -24.28 -12.57 8.58
N ARG A 337 -25.41 -12.24 7.97
CA ARG A 337 -26.09 -13.11 7.00
C ARG A 337 -26.33 -12.32 5.72
N TRP A 338 -26.28 -13.02 4.60
CA TRP A 338 -26.54 -12.48 3.28
C TRP A 338 -27.75 -13.15 2.64
#